data_AF-A0A7C5YGV3-F1
#
_entry.id   AF-A0A7C5YGV3-F1
#
_cell.length_a   1.000
_cell.length_b   1.000
_cell.length_c   1.000
_cell.angle_alpha   90.00
_cell.angle_beta   90.00
_cell.angle_gamma   90.00
#
_symmetry.space_group_name_H-M   'P 1'
#
loop_
_entity.id
_entity.type
_entity.pdbx_description
1 polymer ?
#
loop_
_entity_poly.entity_id
_entity_poly.type
_entity_poly.pdbx_seq_one_letter_code
_entity_poly.pdbx_strand_id
1 'polypeptide(L)' 'MCHRHGWCFCFHIPHGWICESFGFSILHSCPSCGRMVRSDFNVCPHCGTQLKKSCESCGTELDPSWRYCPKCGKGVGQ' A
#
# COMPACT_ATOMS: atom_id res chain seq x y z
N MET A 1 31.45 -23.80 -8.85
CA MET A 1 32.30 -22.59 -8.99
C MET A 1 31.43 -21.46 -9.52
N CYS A 2 30.80 -20.69 -8.62
CA CYS A 2 29.99 -19.52 -8.97
C CYS A 2 30.86 -18.28 -8.85
N HIS A 3 30.98 -17.53 -9.95
CA HIS A 3 31.80 -16.32 -9.99
C HIS A 3 31.10 -15.19 -9.25
N ARG A 4 31.79 -14.73 -8.22
CA ARG A 4 31.55 -13.58 -7.37
C ARG A 4 31.31 -12.31 -8.20
N HIS A 5 30.06 -11.91 -8.33
CA HIS A 5 29.69 -10.49 -8.44
C HIS A 5 28.24 -10.30 -7.99
N GLY A 6 28.07 -9.50 -6.92
CA GLY A 6 26.78 -9.06 -6.40
C GLY A 6 26.28 -9.91 -5.24
N TRP A 7 26.06 -9.27 -4.09
CA TRP A 7 25.57 -9.87 -2.83
C TRP A 7 24.41 -10.86 -3.01
N CYS A 8 24.67 -12.15 -2.76
CA CYS A 8 23.65 -13.16 -2.55
C CYS A 8 23.84 -13.76 -1.15
N PHE A 9 23.08 -13.28 -0.15
CA PHE A 9 22.92 -14.00 1.10
C PHE A 9 21.83 -15.07 0.90
N CYS A 10 22.26 -16.32 0.71
CA CYS A 10 21.35 -17.47 0.73
C CYS A 10 20.83 -17.68 2.17
N PHE A 11 19.56 -17.39 2.42
CA PHE A 11 18.83 -17.94 3.59
C PHE A 11 17.89 -19.04 3.12
N HIS A 12 17.99 -20.22 3.75
CA HIS A 12 17.31 -21.46 3.35
C HIS A 12 15.86 -21.47 3.87
N ILE A 13 14.88 -21.14 3.02
CA ILE A 13 13.44 -21.21 3.33
C ILE A 13 12.80 -22.34 2.48
N PRO A 14 11.92 -23.19 3.06
CA PRO A 14 11.47 -24.46 2.47
C PRO A 14 10.58 -24.38 1.21
N HIS A 15 10.43 -23.23 0.53
CA HIS A 15 9.51 -23.10 -0.61
C HIS A 15 9.97 -22.17 -1.75
N GLY A 16 11.27 -22.17 -2.08
CA GLY A 16 11.76 -21.68 -3.38
C GLY A 16 12.40 -20.27 -3.40
N TRP A 17 13.00 -19.96 -4.55
CA TRP A 17 13.86 -18.79 -4.79
C TRP A 17 13.04 -17.56 -5.15
N ILE A 18 12.94 -16.56 -4.25
CA ILE A 18 12.36 -15.25 -4.57
C ILE A 18 13.46 -14.23 -4.86
N CYS A 19 13.41 -13.60 -6.04
CA CYS A 19 14.21 -12.43 -6.41
C CYS A 19 13.37 -11.17 -6.19
N GLU A 20 13.28 -10.64 -4.97
CA GLU A 20 12.46 -9.45 -4.70
C GLU A 20 13.25 -8.16 -4.93
N SER A 21 13.03 -7.59 -6.12
CA SER A 21 13.35 -6.19 -6.42
C SER A 21 12.19 -5.33 -5.92
N PHE A 22 12.32 -4.76 -4.71
CA PHE A 22 11.36 -3.79 -4.18
C PHE A 22 11.41 -2.50 -5.01
N GLY A 23 10.44 -2.37 -5.90
CA GLY A 23 10.26 -1.22 -6.79
C GLY A 23 9.00 -1.36 -7.63
N PHE A 24 7.84 -1.58 -7.02
CA PHE A 24 6.57 -1.55 -7.73
C PHE A 24 5.69 -0.46 -7.15
N SER A 25 5.56 0.65 -7.88
CA SER A 25 4.53 1.66 -7.63
C SER A 25 3.19 0.94 -7.76
N ILE A 26 2.57 0.63 -6.63
CA ILE A 26 1.35 -0.19 -6.51
C ILE A 26 0.16 0.55 -7.13
N LEU A 27 -0.03 0.34 -8.43
CA LEU A 27 -1.26 0.64 -9.13
C LEU A 27 -2.34 -0.35 -8.65
N HIS A 28 -3.44 0.17 -8.10
CA HIS A 28 -4.60 -0.64 -7.68
C HIS A 28 -5.80 -0.27 -8.58
N SER A 29 -6.65 -1.22 -8.91
CA SER A 29 -7.99 -0.94 -9.45
C SER A 29 -8.89 -0.24 -8.42
N CYS A 30 -9.59 0.80 -8.84
CA CYS A 30 -10.62 1.43 -8.02
C CYS A 30 -11.77 0.43 -7.81
N PRO A 31 -12.21 0.15 -6.56
CA PRO A 31 -13.29 -0.81 -6.31
C PRO A 31 -14.66 -0.31 -6.77
N SER A 32 -14.81 0.99 -7.05
CA SER A 32 -16.08 1.59 -7.48
C SER A 32 -16.21 1.64 -9.00
N CYS A 33 -15.15 2.02 -9.73
CA CYS A 33 -15.21 2.18 -11.19
C CYS A 33 -14.33 1.18 -11.98
N GLY A 34 -13.52 0.36 -11.30
CA GLY A 34 -12.63 -0.63 -11.91
C GLY A 34 -11.38 -0.06 -12.58
N ARG A 35 -11.22 1.26 -12.63
CA ARG A 35 -10.11 1.92 -13.33
C ARG A 35 -8.82 1.88 -12.52
N MET A 36 -7.67 1.76 -13.19
CA MET A 36 -6.36 1.74 -12.52
C MET A 36 -6.03 3.11 -11.94
N VAL A 37 -5.69 3.14 -10.65
CA VAL A 37 -5.30 4.33 -9.90
C VAL A 37 -4.03 4.04 -9.10
N ARG A 38 -3.20 5.06 -8.90
CA ARG A 38 -2.03 4.93 -8.03
C ARG A 38 -2.49 4.87 -6.58
N SER A 39 -1.87 4.00 -5.80
CA SER A 39 -2.07 3.92 -4.35
C SER A 39 -1.81 5.21 -3.60
N ASP A 40 -1.00 6.10 -4.15
CA ASP A 40 -0.68 7.39 -3.54
C ASP A 40 -1.89 8.34 -3.53
N PHE A 41 -2.89 8.10 -4.39
CA PHE A 41 -4.03 8.99 -4.56
C PHE A 41 -5.02 8.82 -3.42
N ASN A 42 -5.46 9.96 -2.85
CA ASN A 42 -6.51 9.97 -1.82
C ASN A 42 -7.90 9.74 -2.40
N VAL A 43 -8.13 10.19 -3.63
CA VAL A 43 -9.42 10.08 -4.32
C VAL A 43 -9.21 9.62 -5.76
N CYS A 44 -10.13 8.83 -6.29
CA CYS A 44 -10.12 8.43 -7.68
C CYS A 44 -10.48 9.65 -8.55
N PRO A 45 -9.61 10.07 -9.50
CA PRO A 45 -9.90 11.22 -10.37
C PRO A 45 -11.00 10.94 -11.41
N HIS A 46 -11.43 9.69 -11.54
CA HIS A 46 -12.41 9.28 -12.56
C HIS A 46 -13.84 9.15 -12.02
N CYS A 47 -14.00 8.76 -10.76
CA CYS A 47 -15.33 8.59 -10.14
C CYS A 47 -15.51 9.36 -8.83
N GLY A 48 -14.44 9.92 -8.26
CA GLY A 48 -14.50 10.63 -6.97
C GLY A 48 -14.53 9.72 -5.74
N THR A 49 -14.37 8.40 -5.88
CA THR A 49 -14.31 7.47 -4.75
C THR A 49 -13.05 7.70 -3.92
N GLN A 50 -13.20 7.73 -2.59
CA GLN A 50 -12.09 7.87 -1.65
C GLN A 50 -11.29 6.56 -1.56
N LEU A 51 -10.00 6.64 -1.91
CA LEU A 51 -9.07 5.50 -1.96
C LEU A 51 -8.23 5.39 -0.69
N LYS A 52 -7.73 6.52 -0.19
CA LYS A 52 -7.13 6.64 1.15
C LYS A 52 -8.10 7.38 2.04
N LYS A 53 -8.18 6.96 3.29
CA LYS A 53 -9.06 7.58 4.28
C LYS A 53 -8.29 8.68 5.01
N SER A 54 -8.92 9.81 5.19
CA SER A 54 -8.52 10.83 6.16
C SER A 54 -9.52 10.82 7.29
N CYS A 55 -9.10 11.18 8.51
CA CYS A 55 -10.01 11.19 9.63
C CYS A 55 -11.03 12.32 9.44
N GLU A 56 -12.32 11.99 9.35
CA GLU A 56 -13.40 12.97 9.16
C GLU A 56 -13.55 13.91 10.36
N SER A 57 -13.05 13.50 11.53
CA SER A 57 -13.18 14.28 12.75
C SER A 57 -12.02 15.24 13.02
N CYS A 58 -10.84 15.01 12.43
CA CYS A 58 -9.66 15.86 12.67
C CYS A 58 -8.84 16.18 11.41
N GLY A 59 -9.20 15.64 10.25
CA GLY A 59 -8.53 15.85 8.97
C GLY A 59 -7.15 15.19 8.82
N THR A 60 -6.69 14.42 9.82
CA THR A 60 -5.37 13.76 9.75
C THR A 60 -5.38 12.63 8.73
N GLU A 61 -4.32 12.49 7.94
CA GLU A 61 -4.13 11.36 7.02
C GLU A 61 -4.08 10.05 7.82
N LEU A 62 -4.89 9.07 7.41
CA LEU A 62 -4.95 7.79 8.07
C LEU A 62 -4.39 6.73 7.13
N ASP A 63 -3.55 5.88 7.70
CA ASP A 63 -3.11 4.69 7.00
C ASP A 63 -4.31 3.76 6.77
N PRO A 64 -4.46 3.16 5.59
CA PRO A 64 -5.58 2.24 5.31
C PRO A 64 -5.57 1.01 6.24
N SER A 65 -4.43 0.68 6.84
CA SER A 65 -4.31 -0.40 7.83
C SER A 65 -4.78 -0.01 9.24
N TRP A 66 -5.03 1.28 9.49
CA TRP A 66 -5.40 1.77 10.81
C TRP A 66 -6.90 1.74 11.04
N ARG A 67 -7.31 1.16 12.17
CA ARG A 67 -8.71 1.13 12.61
C ARG A 67 -9.13 2.35 13.44
N TYR A 68 -8.17 3.04 14.05
CA TYR A 68 -8.41 4.20 14.91
C TYR A 68 -7.42 5.31 14.60
N CYS A 69 -7.87 6.56 14.70
CA CYS A 69 -7.01 7.71 14.53
C CYS A 69 -6.14 7.94 15.78
N PRO A 70 -4.80 8.01 15.66
CA PRO A 70 -3.92 8.28 16.80
C PRO A 70 -4.01 9.71 17.32
N LYS A 71 -4.56 10.64 16.52
CA LYS A 71 -4.70 12.05 16.91
C LYS A 71 -5.96 12.33 17.72
N CYS A 72 -7.08 11.70 17.38
CA CYS A 72 -8.38 12.01 18.01
C CYS A 72 -9.09 10.78 18.60
N GLY A 73 -8.58 9.56 18.39
CA GLY A 73 -9.15 8.33 18.94
C GLY A 73 -10.39 7.80 18.21
N LYS A 74 -10.89 8.46 17.17
CA LYS A 74 -12.09 8.02 16.43
C LYS A 74 -11.81 6.86 15.48
N GLY A 75 -12.81 5.99 15.30
CA GLY A 75 -12.78 4.87 14.37
C GLY A 75 -12.77 5.32 12.90
N VAL A 76 -12.02 4.62 12.07
CA VAL A 76 -11.83 4.96 10.65
C VAL A 76 -12.91 4.31 9.78
N GLY A 77 -13.94 5.09 9.40
CA GLY A 77 -15.06 4.63 8.57
C GLY A 77 -16.38 4.46 9.33
N GLN A 78 -16.70 5.39 10.22
CA GLN A 78 -17.94 5.46 11.00
C GLN A 78 -18.51 6.88 10.92
#